data_AF-A0A9E0IT50-F1
#
_entry.id   AF-A0A9E0IT50-F1
#
_cell.length_a   1.000
_cell.length_b   1.000
_cell.length_c   1.000
_cell.angle_alpha   90.00
_cell.angle_beta   90.00
_cell.angle_gamma   90.00
#
_symmetry.space_group_name_H-M   'P 1'
#
loop_
_entity.id
_entity.type
_entity.pdbx_description
1 polymer ?
#
loop_
_entity_poly.entity_id
_entity_poly.type
_entity_poly.pdbx_seq_one_letter_code
_entity_poly.pdbx_strand_id
1 'polypeptide(L)'
;MSPSSLGSCIAVVVLTILTSVAAAQPGASPPSVPAPAPAPTPIPATPPGPGEVVPAGPALDPAAAPTPVDPPELRAAYDRAFALLLTEQWDQAAAAFAAVASQSVEAERRGAAAELARLAREYDSRSVDGPKKQSGRAGFVSTSTLASIWVGFVFDDLLGIEDGKTSTLLITGTTLGGFAAALYGTRGRTITSSMASAYGSGITVGLANGLLLAPVLGIEIDGGCRIDSQGFETCDDGEVNQNYLGFGLATMALGGAAGTYLAHLYDPTPAQARFAGVMGFNGFMTMGLGLLVLQPELESDTVVGLLAAGLDLGVGVGMYTGRSLTWSSSRLTYVSLGEFLGGLTAGALAVVVADADTDERTPAAIVLAGAWGGFALAAHLTRDMATDARYRTAPISASVVPIVTDGGGRGIGLAGAF
;
A
#
# COMPACT_ATOMS: atom_id res chain seq x y z
N MET A 1 23.93 27.33 12.35
CA MET A 1 22.64 26.83 11.82
C MET A 1 21.50 27.71 12.30
N SER A 2 20.85 28.49 11.43
CA SER A 2 19.66 29.26 11.84
C SER A 2 18.48 28.28 12.05
N PRO A 3 17.56 28.57 12.98
CA PRO A 3 16.36 27.75 13.20
C PRO A 3 15.52 27.50 11.93
N SER A 4 15.70 28.31 10.88
CA SER A 4 14.97 28.20 9.62
C SER A 4 15.44 27.08 8.70
N SER A 5 16.71 26.66 8.71
CA SER A 5 17.18 25.60 7.79
C SER A 5 16.84 24.18 8.29
N LEU A 6 16.95 23.96 9.61
CA LEU A 6 16.54 22.70 10.25
C LEU A 6 15.02 22.49 10.14
N GLY A 7 14.24 23.58 10.27
CA GLY A 7 12.79 23.57 10.10
C GLY A 7 12.35 23.14 8.69
N SER A 8 13.06 23.59 7.65
CA SER A 8 12.78 23.20 6.26
C SER A 8 13.06 21.72 5.99
N CYS A 9 14.15 21.17 6.53
CA CYS A 9 14.46 19.73 6.39
C CYS A 9 13.42 18.84 7.09
N ILE A 10 13.02 19.20 8.32
CA ILE A 10 11.99 18.47 9.07
C ILE A 10 10.64 18.57 8.35
N ALA A 11 10.25 19.75 7.87
CA ALA A 11 9.00 19.95 7.13
C ALA A 11 8.93 19.08 5.87
N VAL A 12 10.05 18.89 5.16
CA VAL A 12 10.13 18.06 3.96
C VAL A 12 10.01 16.57 4.28
N VAL A 13 10.70 16.07 5.32
CA VAL A 13 10.57 14.68 5.76
C VAL A 13 9.13 14.38 6.20
N VAL A 14 8.53 15.30 6.96
CA VAL A 14 7.12 15.26 7.39
C VAL A 14 6.18 15.25 6.18
N LEU A 15 6.40 16.11 5.18
CA LEU A 15 5.59 16.21 3.97
C LEU A 15 5.68 14.93 3.12
N THR A 16 6.86 14.32 3.06
CA THR A 16 7.08 13.05 2.33
C THR A 16 6.35 11.89 3.00
N ILE A 17 6.35 11.85 4.34
CA ILE A 17 5.56 10.88 5.13
C ILE A 17 4.06 11.11 4.90
N LEU A 18 3.57 12.35 5.03
CA LEU A 18 2.13 12.67 4.89
C LEU A 18 1.58 12.42 3.47
N THR A 19 2.37 12.66 2.43
CA THR A 19 1.95 12.45 1.03
C THR A 19 1.88 10.96 0.66
N SER A 20 2.75 10.12 1.23
CA SER A 20 2.66 8.66 1.08
C SER A 20 1.40 8.07 1.74
N VAL A 21 0.87 8.73 2.78
CA VAL A 21 -0.41 8.40 3.43
C VAL A 21 -1.61 8.85 2.58
N ALA A 22 -1.56 10.02 1.97
CA ALA A 22 -2.64 10.56 1.14
C ALA A 22 -2.88 9.77 -0.16
N ALA A 23 -1.82 9.24 -0.79
CA ALA A 23 -1.93 8.42 -2.01
C ALA A 23 -2.54 7.02 -1.76
N ALA A 24 -2.76 6.63 -0.49
CA ALA A 24 -3.28 5.34 -0.09
C ALA A 24 -4.76 5.36 0.33
N GLN A 25 -5.53 6.41 0.00
CA GLN A 25 -6.97 6.41 0.26
C GLN A 25 -7.62 5.19 -0.41
N PRO A 26 -8.21 4.26 0.36
CA PRO A 26 -8.93 3.14 -0.22
C PRO A 26 -10.05 3.72 -1.08
N GLY A 27 -10.06 3.36 -2.37
CA GLY A 27 -11.16 3.71 -3.26
C GLY A 27 -12.48 3.39 -2.57
N ALA A 28 -13.40 4.35 -2.59
CA ALA A 28 -14.69 4.26 -1.90
C ALA A 28 -15.30 2.87 -2.13
N SER A 29 -15.65 2.20 -1.03
CA SER A 29 -16.38 0.93 -1.09
C SER A 29 -17.52 1.08 -2.08
N PRO A 30 -17.71 0.13 -3.02
CA PRO A 30 -18.88 0.17 -3.90
C PRO A 30 -20.14 0.31 -3.04
N PRO A 31 -21.12 1.12 -3.47
CA PRO A 31 -22.33 1.35 -2.69
C PRO A 31 -22.91 0.00 -2.26
N SER A 32 -23.12 -0.14 -0.96
CA SER A 32 -23.75 -1.32 -0.37
C SER A 32 -25.00 -1.65 -1.17
N VAL A 33 -25.04 -2.84 -1.79
CA VAL A 33 -26.25 -3.35 -2.44
C VAL A 33 -27.40 -3.17 -1.44
N PRO A 34 -28.51 -2.51 -1.81
CA PRO A 34 -29.63 -2.32 -0.92
C PRO A 34 -30.04 -3.66 -0.32
N ALA A 35 -30.23 -3.70 1.00
CA ALA A 35 -30.70 -4.90 1.68
C ALA A 35 -31.93 -5.46 0.94
N PRO A 36 -32.01 -6.78 0.71
CA PRO A 36 -33.19 -7.39 0.11
C PRO A 36 -34.44 -6.90 0.84
N ALA A 37 -35.44 -6.46 0.08
CA ALA A 37 -36.70 -6.01 0.64
C ALA A 37 -37.23 -7.07 1.63
N PRO A 38 -37.73 -6.67 2.81
CA PRO A 38 -38.26 -7.61 3.79
C PRO A 38 -39.30 -8.51 3.12
N ALA A 39 -39.17 -9.81 3.36
CA ALA A 39 -40.08 -10.81 2.81
C ALA A 39 -41.53 -10.40 3.12
N PRO A 40 -42.45 -10.50 2.14
CA PRO A 40 -43.84 -10.12 2.34
C PRO A 40 -44.42 -10.90 3.53
N THR A 41 -44.99 -10.15 4.46
CA THR A 41 -45.66 -10.67 5.65
C THR A 41 -46.70 -11.71 5.23
N PRO A 42 -46.74 -12.91 5.86
CA PRO A 42 -47.74 -13.91 5.55
C PRO A 42 -49.14 -13.33 5.78
N ILE A 43 -49.96 -13.35 4.73
CA ILE A 43 -51.36 -12.94 4.78
C ILE A 43 -52.09 -13.90 5.73
N PRO A 44 -52.83 -13.39 6.74
CA PRO A 44 -53.64 -14.23 7.62
C PRO A 44 -54.64 -15.05 6.81
N ALA A 45 -54.71 -16.35 7.09
CA ALA A 45 -55.65 -17.26 6.46
C ALA A 45 -57.10 -16.80 6.68
N THR A 46 -57.79 -16.51 5.58
CA THR A 46 -59.22 -16.21 5.54
C THR A 46 -60.02 -17.46 5.96
N PRO A 47 -61.11 -17.33 6.75
CA PRO A 47 -61.94 -18.47 7.13
C PRO A 47 -62.62 -19.11 5.91
N PRO A 48 -62.91 -20.42 5.93
CA PRO A 48 -63.51 -21.12 4.80
C PRO A 48 -64.95 -20.64 4.59
N GLY A 49 -65.21 -20.04 3.42
CA GLY A 49 -66.56 -19.77 2.92
C GLY A 49 -67.24 -21.06 2.46
N PRO A 50 -68.59 -21.14 2.51
CA PRO A 50 -69.32 -22.33 2.12
C PRO A 50 -69.46 -22.45 0.59
N GLY A 51 -69.04 -23.60 0.06
CA GLY A 51 -69.54 -24.17 -1.19
C GLY A 51 -68.90 -23.67 -2.49
N GLU A 52 -67.63 -24.03 -2.73
CA GLU A 52 -67.07 -23.96 -4.09
C GLU A 52 -67.31 -25.29 -4.82
N VAL A 53 -68.06 -25.19 -5.91
CA VAL A 53 -68.40 -26.28 -6.82
C VAL A 53 -67.12 -26.81 -7.45
N VAL A 54 -66.81 -28.09 -7.22
CA VAL A 54 -65.68 -28.82 -7.83
C VAL A 54 -65.75 -28.70 -9.36
N PRO A 55 -64.82 -27.98 -10.03
CA PRO A 55 -64.66 -28.09 -11.47
C PRO A 55 -64.05 -29.46 -11.77
N ALA A 56 -64.52 -30.08 -12.86
CA ALA A 56 -64.01 -31.34 -13.37
C ALA A 56 -62.47 -31.35 -13.40
N GLY A 57 -61.88 -32.46 -12.92
CA GLY A 57 -60.44 -32.58 -12.71
C GLY A 57 -59.60 -32.22 -13.95
N PRO A 58 -58.39 -31.69 -13.75
CA PRO A 58 -57.50 -31.35 -14.85
C PRO A 58 -57.24 -32.61 -15.68
N ALA A 59 -57.53 -32.49 -16.99
CA ALA A 59 -57.10 -33.46 -17.98
C ALA A 59 -55.59 -33.70 -17.79
N LEU A 60 -55.20 -34.98 -17.72
CA LEU A 60 -53.80 -35.40 -17.68
C LEU A 60 -53.03 -34.67 -18.78
N ASP A 61 -52.07 -33.84 -18.37
CA ASP A 61 -51.19 -33.15 -19.30
C ASP A 61 -50.54 -34.17 -20.24
N PRO A 62 -50.56 -33.92 -21.57
CA PRO A 62 -49.90 -34.80 -22.51
C PRO A 62 -48.43 -34.95 -22.12
N ALA A 63 -47.97 -36.20 -22.04
CA ALA A 63 -46.63 -36.60 -21.64
C ALA A 63 -45.58 -35.58 -22.08
N ALA A 64 -44.96 -34.89 -21.11
CA ALA A 64 -43.94 -33.89 -21.36
C ALA A 64 -42.89 -34.46 -22.32
N ALA A 65 -42.71 -33.80 -23.45
CA ALA A 65 -41.68 -34.17 -24.41
C ALA A 65 -40.32 -34.22 -23.69
N PRO A 66 -39.45 -35.20 -24.01
CA PRO A 66 -38.15 -35.31 -23.36
C PRO A 66 -37.40 -33.99 -23.50
N THR A 67 -36.94 -33.44 -22.38
CA THR A 67 -36.13 -32.24 -22.35
C THR A 67 -34.87 -32.49 -23.19
N PRO A 68 -34.53 -31.58 -24.13
CA PRO A 68 -33.30 -31.71 -24.90
C PRO A 68 -32.09 -31.75 -23.96
N VAL A 69 -31.26 -32.78 -24.10
CA VAL A 69 -30.08 -33.03 -23.26
C VAL A 69 -28.83 -32.72 -24.07
N ASP A 70 -27.83 -32.08 -23.45
CA ASP A 70 -26.56 -31.79 -24.11
C ASP A 70 -25.77 -33.08 -24.40
N PRO A 71 -25.05 -33.14 -25.54
CA PRO A 71 -24.19 -34.27 -25.84
C PRO A 71 -23.03 -34.38 -24.82
N PRO A 72 -22.48 -35.60 -24.60
CA PRO A 72 -21.42 -35.83 -23.62
C PRO A 72 -20.16 -34.99 -23.89
N GLU A 73 -19.92 -34.64 -25.15
CA GLU A 73 -18.82 -33.77 -25.58
C GLU A 73 -18.94 -32.36 -25.01
N LEU A 74 -20.16 -31.81 -24.94
CA LEU A 74 -20.40 -30.47 -24.39
C LEU A 74 -20.21 -30.44 -22.87
N ARG A 75 -20.58 -31.54 -22.20
CA ARG A 75 -20.34 -31.74 -20.77
C ARG A 75 -18.84 -31.74 -20.45
N ALA A 76 -18.06 -32.51 -21.20
CA ALA A 76 -16.60 -32.52 -21.08
C ALA A 76 -15.96 -31.16 -21.39
N ALA A 77 -16.52 -30.39 -22.34
CA ALA A 77 -16.07 -29.03 -22.64
C ALA A 77 -16.30 -28.06 -21.47
N TYR A 78 -17.45 -28.18 -20.78
CA TYR A 78 -17.74 -27.40 -19.57
C TYR A 78 -16.74 -27.73 -18.44
N ASP A 79 -16.47 -29.01 -18.19
CA ASP A 79 -15.52 -29.42 -17.15
C ASP A 79 -14.09 -28.94 -17.45
N ARG A 80 -13.69 -28.97 -18.73
CA ARG A 80 -12.41 -28.43 -19.18
C ARG A 80 -12.34 -26.91 -18.99
N ALA A 81 -13.41 -26.18 -19.30
CA ALA A 81 -13.50 -24.74 -19.04
C ALA A 81 -13.38 -24.43 -17.54
N PHE A 82 -13.99 -25.27 -16.69
CA PHE A 82 -13.89 -25.16 -15.24
C PHE A 82 -12.46 -25.44 -14.74
N ALA A 83 -11.76 -26.42 -15.30
CA ALA A 83 -10.34 -26.66 -15.00
C ALA A 83 -9.44 -25.47 -15.38
N LEU A 84 -9.72 -24.80 -16.51
CA LEU A 84 -9.04 -23.57 -16.90
C LEU A 84 -9.28 -22.44 -15.89
N LEU A 85 -10.52 -22.32 -15.38
CA LEU A 85 -10.88 -21.37 -14.34
C LEU A 85 -10.10 -21.63 -13.03
N LEU A 86 -10.02 -22.89 -12.60
CA LEU A 86 -9.30 -23.30 -11.38
C LEU A 86 -7.78 -23.10 -11.49
N THR A 87 -7.23 -23.17 -12.70
CA THR A 87 -5.80 -22.93 -12.97
C THR A 87 -5.48 -21.47 -13.30
N GLU A 88 -6.41 -20.55 -13.00
CA GLU A 88 -6.28 -19.10 -13.21
C GLU A 88 -6.04 -18.69 -14.70
N GLN A 89 -6.42 -19.53 -15.67
CA GLN A 89 -6.29 -19.23 -17.11
C GLN A 89 -7.51 -18.46 -17.62
N TRP A 90 -7.69 -17.23 -17.14
CA TRP A 90 -8.94 -16.46 -17.25
C TRP A 90 -9.44 -16.22 -18.68
N ASP A 91 -8.57 -15.81 -19.61
CA ASP A 91 -8.94 -15.58 -21.01
C ASP A 91 -9.41 -16.89 -21.68
N GLN A 92 -8.65 -17.97 -21.51
CA GLN A 92 -9.00 -19.29 -22.05
C GLN A 92 -10.30 -19.84 -21.43
N ALA A 93 -10.47 -19.67 -20.11
CA ALA A 93 -11.69 -20.05 -19.40
C ALA A 93 -12.90 -19.24 -19.90
N ALA A 94 -12.73 -17.93 -20.10
CA ALA A 94 -13.78 -17.05 -20.62
C ALA A 94 -14.23 -17.47 -22.03
N ALA A 95 -13.28 -17.75 -22.93
CA ALA A 95 -13.57 -18.21 -24.28
C ALA A 95 -14.26 -19.60 -24.27
N ALA A 96 -13.75 -20.53 -23.46
CA ALA A 96 -14.30 -21.88 -23.37
C ALA A 96 -15.73 -21.89 -22.80
N PHE A 97 -16.00 -21.12 -21.74
CA PHE A 97 -17.36 -20.99 -21.20
C PHE A 97 -18.31 -20.28 -22.16
N ALA A 98 -17.85 -19.27 -22.90
CA ALA A 98 -18.67 -18.62 -23.92
C ALA A 98 -19.06 -19.59 -25.05
N ALA A 99 -18.13 -20.46 -25.46
CA ALA A 99 -18.40 -21.51 -26.45
C ALA A 99 -19.47 -22.50 -25.94
N VAL A 100 -19.35 -22.97 -24.70
CA VAL A 100 -20.36 -23.86 -24.09
C VAL A 100 -21.72 -23.17 -23.99
N ALA A 101 -21.78 -21.91 -23.57
CA ALA A 101 -23.02 -21.15 -23.50
C ALA A 101 -23.71 -21.05 -24.87
N SER A 102 -22.96 -20.86 -25.96
CA SER A 102 -23.53 -20.74 -27.30
C SER A 102 -24.08 -22.05 -27.88
N GLN A 103 -23.60 -23.21 -27.41
CA GLN A 103 -23.92 -24.54 -27.98
C GLN A 103 -24.88 -25.36 -27.11
N SER A 104 -24.99 -25.02 -25.83
CA SER A 104 -25.81 -25.72 -24.83
C SER A 104 -27.30 -25.61 -25.17
N VAL A 105 -27.98 -26.74 -25.33
CA VAL A 105 -29.46 -26.80 -25.44
C VAL A 105 -30.12 -26.76 -24.06
N GLU A 106 -29.41 -27.22 -23.03
CA GLU A 106 -29.82 -27.10 -21.62
C GLU A 106 -29.76 -25.62 -21.18
N ALA A 107 -30.91 -25.05 -20.78
CA ALA A 107 -31.01 -23.62 -20.42
C ALA A 107 -30.17 -23.27 -19.18
N GLU A 108 -30.08 -24.18 -18.21
CA GLU A 108 -29.33 -23.97 -16.96
C GLU A 108 -27.82 -23.91 -17.22
N ARG A 109 -27.28 -24.88 -17.96
CA ARG A 109 -25.85 -24.91 -18.33
C ARG A 109 -25.47 -23.72 -19.19
N ARG A 110 -26.36 -23.31 -20.11
CA ARG A 110 -26.19 -22.08 -20.90
C ARG A 110 -26.05 -20.85 -20.01
N GLY A 111 -26.95 -20.67 -19.05
CA GLY A 111 -26.91 -19.55 -18.11
C GLY A 111 -25.66 -19.57 -17.22
N ALA A 112 -25.34 -20.73 -16.64
CA ALA A 112 -24.16 -20.90 -15.80
C ALA A 112 -22.86 -20.62 -16.58
N ALA A 113 -22.72 -21.16 -17.79
CA ALA A 113 -21.55 -20.91 -18.63
C ALA A 113 -21.46 -19.44 -19.06
N ALA A 114 -22.58 -18.76 -19.35
CA ALA A 114 -22.58 -17.34 -19.67
C ALA A 114 -22.09 -16.47 -18.51
N GLU A 115 -22.55 -16.73 -17.28
CA GLU A 115 -22.08 -16.02 -16.08
C GLU A 115 -20.63 -16.34 -15.74
N LEU A 116 -20.19 -17.59 -15.84
CA LEU A 116 -18.79 -17.95 -15.62
C LEU A 116 -17.88 -17.34 -16.69
N ALA A 117 -18.33 -17.21 -17.94
CA ALA A 117 -17.60 -16.47 -18.96
C ALA A 117 -17.52 -14.97 -18.65
N ARG A 118 -18.61 -14.36 -18.14
CA ARG A 118 -18.62 -12.96 -17.69
C ARG A 118 -17.67 -12.77 -16.51
N LEU A 119 -17.72 -13.65 -15.52
CA LEU A 119 -16.85 -13.67 -14.35
C LEU A 119 -15.39 -13.81 -14.77
N ALA A 120 -15.07 -14.78 -15.64
CA ALA A 120 -13.71 -14.98 -16.14
C ALA A 120 -13.20 -13.76 -16.91
N ARG A 121 -14.04 -13.06 -17.71
CA ARG A 121 -13.67 -11.77 -18.32
C ARG A 121 -13.48 -10.64 -17.31
N GLU A 122 -14.31 -10.59 -16.27
CA GLU A 122 -14.18 -9.62 -15.18
C GLU A 122 -12.89 -9.85 -14.39
N TYR A 123 -12.57 -11.11 -14.11
CA TYR A 123 -11.27 -11.49 -13.54
C TYR A 123 -10.15 -11.21 -14.52
N ASP A 124 -10.28 -11.51 -15.81
CA ASP A 124 -9.25 -11.29 -16.82
C ASP A 124 -8.93 -9.81 -17.07
N SER A 125 -9.97 -8.98 -17.13
CA SER A 125 -9.84 -7.51 -17.18
C SER A 125 -9.28 -6.93 -15.89
N ARG A 126 -9.48 -7.60 -14.75
CA ARG A 126 -8.72 -7.38 -13.52
C ARG A 126 -7.36 -8.10 -13.53
N SER A 127 -7.11 -9.06 -14.43
CA SER A 127 -5.98 -10.01 -14.46
C SER A 127 -4.81 -9.59 -15.31
N VAL A 128 -4.99 -8.59 -16.17
CA VAL A 128 -3.85 -7.80 -16.67
C VAL A 128 -2.97 -7.31 -15.51
N ASP A 129 -3.52 -7.33 -14.28
CA ASP A 129 -2.81 -7.25 -13.01
C ASP A 129 -3.64 -7.95 -11.89
N GLY A 130 -3.82 -9.29 -11.93
CA GLY A 130 -4.78 -10.06 -11.08
C GLY A 130 -4.84 -9.67 -9.60
N PRO A 131 -5.76 -10.21 -8.76
CA PRO A 131 -5.85 -9.82 -7.33
C PRO A 131 -4.52 -9.92 -6.55
N LYS A 132 -3.50 -10.60 -7.10
CA LYS A 132 -2.13 -10.67 -6.61
C LYS A 132 -1.16 -9.57 -7.12
N LYS A 133 -1.49 -8.73 -8.11
CA LYS A 133 -0.59 -7.68 -8.64
C LYS A 133 -1.32 -6.38 -8.97
N GLN A 134 -2.02 -5.76 -8.01
CA GLN A 134 -2.44 -4.35 -8.17
C GLN A 134 -1.28 -3.51 -8.72
N SER A 135 -1.50 -2.84 -9.85
CA SER A 135 -0.49 -2.06 -10.57
C SER A 135 0.20 -1.06 -9.64
N GLY A 136 1.38 -1.41 -9.14
CA GLY A 136 2.20 -0.53 -8.31
C GLY A 136 2.72 0.67 -9.08
N ARG A 137 2.57 0.66 -10.41
CA ARG A 137 3.02 1.72 -11.31
C ARG A 137 2.53 3.10 -10.89
N ALA A 138 1.26 3.26 -10.51
CA ALA A 138 0.75 4.56 -10.05
C ALA A 138 1.46 5.03 -8.77
N GLY A 139 1.68 4.11 -7.81
CA GLY A 139 2.43 4.38 -6.59
C GLY A 139 3.89 4.75 -6.88
N PHE A 140 4.56 3.99 -7.76
CA PHE A 140 5.93 4.26 -8.17
C PHE A 140 6.08 5.63 -8.84
N VAL A 141 5.16 5.98 -9.73
CA VAL A 141 5.13 7.28 -10.41
C VAL A 141 4.92 8.39 -9.37
N SER A 142 3.93 8.26 -8.49
CA SER A 142 3.65 9.25 -7.44
C SER A 142 4.86 9.48 -6.53
N THR A 143 5.48 8.41 -6.03
CA THR A 143 6.69 8.48 -5.21
C THR A 143 7.85 9.14 -5.95
N SER A 144 8.08 8.77 -7.22
CA SER A 144 9.16 9.37 -8.02
C SER A 144 8.92 10.86 -8.26
N THR A 145 7.67 11.26 -8.50
CA THR A 145 7.28 12.67 -8.63
C THR A 145 7.56 13.45 -7.35
N LEU A 146 7.19 12.90 -6.18
CA LEU A 146 7.47 13.52 -4.88
C LEU A 146 8.97 13.63 -4.61
N ALA A 147 9.74 12.57 -4.88
CA ALA A 147 11.20 12.61 -4.78
C ALA A 147 11.81 13.66 -5.71
N SER A 148 11.20 13.89 -6.88
CA SER A 148 11.67 14.88 -7.85
C SER A 148 11.39 16.32 -7.43
N ILE A 149 10.38 16.56 -6.58
CA ILE A 149 10.19 17.87 -5.92
C ILE A 149 11.41 18.15 -5.02
N TRP A 150 11.85 17.15 -4.24
CA TRP A 150 13.03 17.28 -3.39
C TRP A 150 14.30 17.55 -4.20
N VAL A 151 14.47 16.81 -5.30
CA VAL A 151 15.57 17.05 -6.27
C VAL A 151 15.54 18.48 -6.79
N GLY A 152 14.34 19.04 -7.04
CA GLY A 152 14.16 20.44 -7.41
C GLY A 152 14.71 21.41 -6.37
N PHE A 153 14.38 21.22 -5.10
CA PHE A 153 14.92 22.05 -4.01
C PHE A 153 16.44 21.92 -3.86
N VAL A 154 16.98 20.71 -4.01
CA VAL A 154 18.43 20.51 -3.97
C VAL A 154 19.12 21.20 -5.15
N PHE A 155 18.58 21.13 -6.36
CA PHE A 155 19.16 21.83 -7.50
C PHE A 155 19.02 23.35 -7.38
N ASP A 156 17.95 23.84 -6.76
CA ASP A 156 17.76 25.28 -6.52
C ASP A 156 18.89 25.85 -5.66
N ASP A 157 19.19 25.14 -4.57
CA ASP A 157 20.30 25.46 -3.67
C ASP A 157 21.67 25.27 -4.34
N LEU A 158 21.86 24.14 -5.04
CA LEU A 158 23.13 23.82 -5.72
C LEU A 158 23.47 24.78 -6.87
N LEU A 159 22.46 25.36 -7.52
CA LEU A 159 22.64 26.34 -8.59
C LEU A 159 22.69 27.78 -8.05
N GLY A 160 22.52 28.00 -6.74
CA GLY A 160 22.54 29.32 -6.12
C GLY A 160 21.46 30.25 -6.68
N ILE A 161 20.25 29.73 -6.90
CA ILE A 161 19.18 30.50 -7.52
C ILE A 161 18.45 31.34 -6.47
N GLU A 162 18.68 32.65 -6.49
CA GLU A 162 18.02 33.59 -5.56
C GLU A 162 16.65 34.08 -6.08
N ASP A 163 16.39 33.99 -7.39
CA ASP A 163 15.14 34.44 -8.00
C ASP A 163 14.04 33.40 -7.86
N GLY A 164 13.01 33.70 -7.05
CA GLY A 164 11.91 32.78 -6.78
C GLY A 164 11.13 32.30 -8.02
N LYS A 165 11.16 33.04 -9.15
CA LYS A 165 10.56 32.56 -10.40
C LYS A 165 11.40 31.45 -11.02
N THR A 166 12.72 31.62 -11.03
CA THR A 166 13.67 30.63 -11.51
C THR A 166 13.63 29.38 -10.61
N SER A 167 13.54 29.55 -9.29
CA SER A 167 13.35 28.45 -8.33
C SER A 167 12.04 27.69 -8.58
N THR A 168 10.94 28.41 -8.73
CA THR A 168 9.62 27.81 -9.03
C THR A 168 9.67 27.04 -10.37
N LEU A 169 10.32 27.60 -11.39
CA LEU A 169 10.48 26.96 -12.69
C LEU A 169 11.32 25.69 -12.59
N LEU A 170 12.40 25.72 -11.82
CA LEU A 170 13.29 24.57 -11.61
C LEU A 170 12.57 23.45 -10.84
N ILE A 171 11.90 23.76 -9.75
CA ILE A 171 11.13 22.78 -8.97
C ILE A 171 9.99 22.19 -9.82
N THR A 172 9.28 23.02 -10.58
CA THR A 172 8.23 22.54 -11.48
C THR A 172 8.80 21.66 -12.59
N GLY A 173 9.93 22.07 -13.18
CA GLY A 173 10.61 21.36 -14.26
C GLY A 173 11.15 20.00 -13.84
N THR A 174 11.81 19.93 -12.67
CA THR A 174 12.29 18.67 -12.07
C THR A 174 11.13 17.75 -11.70
N THR A 175 10.05 18.29 -11.14
CA THR A 175 8.83 17.52 -10.82
C THR A 175 8.17 16.93 -12.08
N LEU A 176 7.98 17.73 -13.13
CA LEU A 176 7.43 17.28 -14.41
C LEU A 176 8.37 16.27 -15.09
N GLY A 177 9.67 16.52 -15.06
CA GLY A 177 10.71 15.61 -15.56
C GLY A 177 10.68 14.27 -14.85
N GLY A 178 10.58 14.28 -13.52
CA GLY A 178 10.45 13.08 -12.69
C GLY A 178 9.17 12.29 -12.97
N PHE A 179 8.03 12.97 -13.06
CA PHE A 179 6.77 12.36 -13.46
C PHE A 179 6.87 11.71 -14.86
N ALA A 180 7.37 12.43 -15.85
CA ALA A 180 7.51 11.92 -17.21
C ALA A 180 8.49 10.74 -17.27
N ALA A 181 9.67 10.87 -16.65
CA ALA A 181 10.68 9.82 -16.59
C ALA A 181 10.12 8.54 -15.93
N ALA A 182 9.39 8.67 -14.82
CA ALA A 182 8.72 7.54 -14.19
C ALA A 182 7.60 6.97 -15.07
N LEU A 183 6.75 7.80 -15.68
CA LEU A 183 5.64 7.34 -16.51
C LEU A 183 6.13 6.57 -17.75
N TYR A 184 7.15 7.09 -18.44
CA TYR A 184 7.73 6.49 -19.64
C TYR A 184 8.66 5.32 -19.29
N GLY A 185 9.49 5.46 -18.26
CA GLY A 185 10.42 4.42 -17.82
C GLY A 185 9.73 3.15 -17.31
N THR A 186 8.48 3.28 -16.84
CA THR A 186 7.65 2.16 -16.38
C THR A 186 6.70 1.61 -17.44
N ARG A 187 6.68 2.19 -18.65
CA ARG A 187 5.81 1.72 -19.74
C ARG A 187 6.22 0.31 -20.17
N GLY A 188 5.27 -0.62 -20.20
CA GLY A 188 5.50 -2.02 -20.57
C GLY A 188 6.28 -2.83 -19.53
N ARG A 189 6.51 -2.26 -18.33
CA ARG A 189 7.14 -2.98 -17.21
C ARG A 189 6.09 -3.34 -16.17
N THR A 190 6.18 -4.56 -15.63
CA THR A 190 5.34 -5.02 -14.53
C THR A 190 5.92 -4.50 -13.21
N ILE A 191 5.28 -3.48 -12.64
CA ILE A 191 5.62 -2.95 -11.31
C ILE A 191 4.53 -3.36 -10.34
N THR A 192 4.89 -4.23 -9.41
CA THR A 192 3.97 -4.65 -8.34
C THR A 192 3.82 -3.54 -7.30
N SER A 193 2.70 -3.52 -6.59
CA SER A 193 2.49 -2.62 -5.45
C SER A 193 3.54 -2.79 -4.35
N SER A 194 4.14 -3.98 -4.22
CA SER A 194 5.23 -4.25 -3.30
C SER A 194 6.55 -3.61 -3.75
N MET A 195 6.89 -3.70 -5.04
CA MET A 195 8.05 -3.00 -5.61
C MET A 195 7.90 -1.48 -5.46
N ALA A 196 6.72 -0.93 -5.74
CA ALA A 196 6.47 0.50 -5.58
C ALA A 196 6.61 0.96 -4.12
N SER A 197 6.11 0.16 -3.18
CA SER A 197 6.24 0.45 -1.75
C SER A 197 7.69 0.36 -1.27
N ALA A 198 8.42 -0.68 -1.71
CA ALA A 198 9.83 -0.85 -1.37
C ALA A 198 10.72 0.22 -2.01
N TYR A 199 10.39 0.67 -3.23
CA TYR A 199 11.02 1.82 -3.87
C TYR A 199 10.87 3.09 -3.03
N GLY A 200 9.65 3.39 -2.56
CA GLY A 200 9.40 4.54 -1.71
C GLY A 200 10.14 4.47 -0.37
N SER A 201 10.06 3.34 0.33
CA SER A 201 10.84 3.14 1.55
C SER A 201 12.34 3.22 1.29
N GLY A 202 12.82 2.66 0.18
CA GLY A 202 14.21 2.71 -0.24
C GLY A 202 14.71 4.12 -0.52
N ILE A 203 13.91 4.96 -1.18
CA ILE A 203 14.21 6.38 -1.39
C ILE A 203 14.40 7.09 -0.05
N THR A 204 13.42 6.94 0.86
CA THR A 204 13.47 7.63 2.16
C THR A 204 14.64 7.16 3.01
N VAL A 205 14.85 5.85 3.10
CA VAL A 205 15.96 5.26 3.87
C VAL A 205 17.29 5.64 3.23
N GLY A 206 17.42 5.57 1.91
CA GLY A 206 18.63 5.94 1.19
C GLY A 206 18.98 7.42 1.38
N LEU A 207 17.99 8.31 1.29
CA LEU A 207 18.20 9.72 1.57
C LEU A 207 18.68 9.95 3.01
N ALA A 208 17.94 9.41 3.98
CA ALA A 208 18.29 9.57 5.39
C ALA A 208 19.69 9.01 5.70
N ASN A 209 20.02 7.80 5.23
CA ASN A 209 21.36 7.24 5.38
C ASN A 209 22.43 8.05 4.68
N GLY A 210 22.17 8.63 3.51
CA GLY A 210 23.15 9.48 2.83
C GLY A 210 23.47 10.73 3.62
N LEU A 211 22.43 11.44 4.05
CA LEU A 211 22.59 12.64 4.86
C LEU A 211 23.30 12.34 6.19
N LEU A 212 23.02 11.19 6.80
CA LEU A 212 23.71 10.75 8.00
C LEU A 212 25.15 10.29 7.69
N LEU A 213 25.42 9.54 6.64
CA LEU A 213 26.79 9.06 6.39
C LEU A 213 27.71 10.14 5.80
N ALA A 214 27.16 11.24 5.30
CA ALA A 214 27.95 12.30 4.67
C ALA A 214 29.03 12.88 5.61
N PRO A 215 28.75 13.33 6.85
CA PRO A 215 29.79 13.87 7.74
C PRO A 215 30.85 12.82 8.10
N VAL A 216 30.42 11.57 8.33
CA VAL A 216 31.33 10.44 8.63
C VAL A 216 32.29 10.15 7.46
N LEU A 217 31.89 10.46 6.23
CA LEU A 217 32.71 10.34 5.03
C LEU A 217 33.52 11.61 4.73
N GLY A 218 33.55 12.59 5.63
CA GLY A 218 34.21 13.88 5.45
C GLY A 218 33.46 14.82 4.51
N ILE A 219 32.18 14.57 4.26
CA ILE A 219 31.28 15.47 3.53
C ILE A 219 30.51 16.28 4.57
N GLU A 220 31.14 17.35 5.04
CA GLU A 220 30.59 18.23 6.06
C GLU A 220 29.34 18.96 5.53
N ILE A 221 28.41 19.28 6.43
CA ILE A 221 27.17 20.01 6.11
C ILE A 221 27.49 21.45 5.72
N ASP A 222 28.46 22.05 6.39
CA ASP A 222 28.86 23.43 6.16
C ASP A 222 29.81 23.47 4.95
N GLY A 223 29.51 24.35 3.99
CA GLY A 223 30.23 24.48 2.73
C GLY A 223 31.63 25.09 2.89
N GLY A 224 32.50 24.45 3.67
CA GLY A 224 33.90 24.85 3.82
C GLY A 224 34.05 26.25 4.40
N CYS A 225 33.98 26.35 5.73
CA CYS A 225 34.45 27.56 6.39
C CYS A 225 35.92 27.79 5.98
N ARG A 226 36.18 28.95 5.39
CA ARG A 226 37.54 29.31 4.98
C ARG A 226 38.18 30.02 6.14
N ILE A 227 39.37 29.56 6.53
CA ILE A 227 40.24 30.37 7.37
C ILE A 227 40.73 31.52 6.49
N ASP A 228 40.31 32.74 6.82
CA ASP A 228 40.72 33.94 6.13
C ASP A 228 42.22 34.24 6.36
N SER A 229 42.75 35.24 5.67
CA SER A 229 44.16 35.65 5.84
C SER A 229 44.51 36.16 7.25
N GLN A 230 43.51 36.39 8.11
CA GLN A 230 43.67 36.82 9.50
C GLN A 230 43.56 35.66 10.50
N GLY A 231 43.32 34.44 10.03
CA GLY A 231 43.17 33.27 10.89
C GLY A 231 41.76 33.12 11.48
N PHE A 232 40.79 33.90 11.01
CA PHE A 232 39.38 33.75 11.40
C PHE A 232 38.67 32.82 10.43
N GLU A 233 37.94 31.87 10.99
CA GLU A 233 37.08 30.98 10.22
C GLU A 233 35.83 31.76 9.80
N THR A 234 35.81 32.21 8.55
CA THR A 234 34.63 32.82 7.93
C THR A 234 33.87 31.72 7.21
N CYS A 235 32.74 31.32 7.79
CA CYS A 235 31.71 30.60 7.08
C CYS A 235 30.83 31.67 6.42
N ASP A 236 30.62 31.62 5.11
CA ASP A 236 29.53 32.40 4.51
C ASP A 236 28.23 31.86 5.12
N ASP A 237 27.60 32.67 5.97
CA ASP A 237 26.50 32.23 6.82
C ASP A 237 25.34 31.69 5.97
N GLY A 238 25.16 30.37 5.96
CA GLY A 238 23.96 29.72 5.47
C GLY A 238 24.09 28.88 4.20
N GLU A 239 25.26 28.79 3.57
CA GLU A 239 25.44 27.92 2.41
C GLU A 239 25.64 26.45 2.82
N VAL A 240 24.70 25.58 2.43
CA VAL A 240 24.82 24.13 2.62
C VAL A 240 25.82 23.58 1.61
N ASN A 241 26.72 22.70 2.05
CA ASN A 241 27.68 22.05 1.17
C ASN A 241 26.94 21.30 0.05
N GLN A 242 27.17 21.69 -1.20
CA GLN A 242 26.55 21.07 -2.36
C GLN A 242 26.87 19.57 -2.47
N ASN A 243 28.05 19.15 -1.99
CA ASN A 243 28.43 17.74 -1.94
C ASN A 243 27.57 16.96 -0.94
N TYR A 244 27.15 17.58 0.16
CA TYR A 244 26.26 16.96 1.16
C TYR A 244 24.89 16.65 0.56
N LEU A 245 24.27 17.63 -0.10
CA LEU A 245 22.98 17.45 -0.76
C LEU A 245 23.07 16.51 -1.97
N GLY A 246 24.13 16.63 -2.77
CA GLY A 246 24.42 15.74 -3.90
C GLY A 246 24.63 14.29 -3.46
N PHE A 247 25.31 14.07 -2.33
CA PHE A 247 25.46 12.74 -1.75
C PHE A 247 24.10 12.17 -1.28
N GLY A 248 23.27 12.98 -0.61
CA GLY A 248 21.91 12.60 -0.24
C GLY A 248 21.03 12.20 -1.45
N LEU A 249 21.13 12.92 -2.57
CA LEU A 249 20.46 12.56 -3.83
C LEU A 249 20.95 11.21 -4.38
N ALA A 250 22.26 11.00 -4.38
CA ALA A 250 22.85 9.78 -4.89
C ALA A 250 22.39 8.56 -4.07
N THR A 251 22.44 8.64 -2.74
CA THR A 251 22.01 7.56 -1.86
C THR A 251 20.49 7.36 -1.89
N MET A 252 19.69 8.41 -2.08
CA MET A 252 18.25 8.31 -2.32
C MET A 252 17.96 7.46 -3.57
N ALA A 253 18.64 7.73 -4.68
CA ALA A 253 18.49 6.97 -5.91
C ALA A 253 18.94 5.51 -5.74
N LEU A 254 20.09 5.29 -5.09
CA LEU A 254 20.61 3.96 -4.78
C LEU A 254 19.65 3.18 -3.87
N GLY A 255 19.09 3.82 -2.84
CA GLY A 255 18.13 3.23 -1.92
C GLY A 255 16.83 2.84 -2.62
N GLY A 256 16.30 3.69 -3.49
CA GLY A 256 15.13 3.35 -4.32
C GLY A 256 15.38 2.14 -5.22
N ALA A 257 16.55 2.10 -5.88
CA ALA A 257 16.95 0.97 -6.73
C ALA A 257 17.11 -0.32 -5.91
N ALA A 258 17.80 -0.25 -4.76
CA ALA A 258 17.99 -1.39 -3.86
C ALA A 258 16.66 -1.90 -3.30
N GLY A 259 15.76 -1.02 -2.87
CA GLY A 259 14.42 -1.40 -2.40
C GLY A 259 13.61 -2.12 -3.48
N THR A 260 13.64 -1.62 -4.71
CA THR A 260 12.98 -2.27 -5.86
C THR A 260 13.58 -3.65 -6.15
N TYR A 261 14.91 -3.74 -6.14
CA TYR A 261 15.64 -5.00 -6.37
C TYR A 261 15.34 -6.04 -5.29
N LEU A 262 15.35 -5.65 -4.01
CA LEU A 262 14.98 -6.53 -2.90
C LEU A 262 13.52 -6.99 -3.00
N ALA A 263 12.61 -6.10 -3.39
CA ALA A 263 11.22 -6.49 -3.61
C ALA A 263 11.05 -7.46 -4.79
N HIS A 264 11.89 -7.34 -5.83
CA HIS A 264 11.91 -8.31 -6.92
C HIS A 264 12.36 -9.70 -6.45
N LEU A 265 13.39 -9.76 -5.59
CA LEU A 265 13.94 -11.03 -5.09
C LEU A 265 13.04 -11.72 -4.07
N TYR A 266 12.43 -10.97 -3.14
CA TYR A 266 11.71 -11.53 -2.00
C TYR A 266 10.18 -11.49 -2.15
N ASP A 267 9.65 -10.80 -3.16
CA ASP A 267 8.22 -10.54 -3.38
C ASP A 267 7.42 -10.28 -2.08
N PRO A 268 7.86 -9.32 -1.23
CA PRO A 268 7.14 -9.01 -0.01
C PRO A 268 5.73 -8.51 -0.35
N THR A 269 4.78 -8.58 0.57
CA THR A 269 3.53 -7.83 0.38
C THR A 269 3.79 -6.33 0.52
N PRO A 270 2.93 -5.46 -0.03
CA PRO A 270 3.08 -4.00 0.12
C PRO A 270 3.15 -3.57 1.59
N ALA A 271 2.37 -4.21 2.46
CA ALA A 271 2.41 -3.97 3.90
C ALA A 271 3.76 -4.35 4.51
N GLN A 272 4.34 -5.49 4.13
CA GLN A 272 5.65 -5.91 4.63
C GLN A 272 6.77 -4.95 4.22
N ALA A 273 6.76 -4.48 2.96
CA ALA A 273 7.74 -3.52 2.47
C ALA A 273 7.66 -2.18 3.22
N ARG A 274 6.44 -1.64 3.41
CA ARG A 274 6.22 -0.41 4.17
C ARG A 274 6.56 -0.59 5.65
N PHE A 275 6.26 -1.74 6.24
CA PHE A 275 6.54 -2.03 7.63
C PHE A 275 8.04 -2.01 7.90
N ALA A 276 8.86 -2.51 6.97
CA ALA A 276 10.31 -2.37 7.04
C ALA A 276 10.75 -0.89 7.08
N GLY A 277 10.16 -0.03 6.25
CA GLY A 277 10.43 1.42 6.29
C GLY A 277 10.04 2.08 7.62
N VAL A 278 8.87 1.71 8.16
CA VAL A 278 8.40 2.19 9.48
C VAL A 278 9.34 1.76 10.61
N MET A 279 9.77 0.50 10.61
CA MET A 279 10.73 0.02 11.60
C MET A 279 12.11 0.67 11.43
N GLY A 280 12.51 0.98 10.19
CA GLY A 280 13.67 1.83 9.91
C GLY A 280 13.57 3.17 10.63
N PHE A 281 12.47 3.90 10.40
CA PHE A 281 12.26 5.20 11.03
C PHE A 281 12.22 5.10 12.57
N ASN A 282 11.56 4.08 13.13
CA ASN A 282 11.60 3.82 14.57
C ASN A 282 13.01 3.53 15.08
N GLY A 283 13.82 2.78 14.33
CA GLY A 283 15.21 2.51 14.66
C GLY A 283 16.07 3.78 14.66
N PHE A 284 15.88 4.64 13.65
CA PHE A 284 16.47 5.97 13.58
C PHE A 284 16.08 6.83 14.79
N MET A 285 14.78 6.95 15.10
CA MET A 285 14.28 7.73 16.24
C MET A 285 14.79 7.18 17.57
N THR A 286 14.83 5.85 17.73
CA THR A 286 15.27 5.19 18.96
C THR A 286 16.76 5.39 19.20
N MET A 287 17.59 5.30 18.16
CA MET A 287 19.01 5.62 18.31
C MET A 287 19.20 7.12 18.52
N GLY A 288 18.53 7.99 17.76
CA GLY A 288 18.72 9.44 17.85
C GLY A 288 18.31 10.02 19.19
N LEU A 289 17.03 9.85 19.52
CA LEU A 289 16.49 10.35 20.77
C LEU A 289 17.01 9.54 21.97
N GLY A 290 17.25 8.24 21.81
CA GLY A 290 17.82 7.41 22.87
C GLY A 290 19.26 7.79 23.22
N LEU A 291 20.09 8.14 22.23
CA LEU A 291 21.44 8.64 22.50
C LEU A 291 21.40 10.00 23.18
N LEU A 292 20.52 10.91 22.76
CA LEU A 292 20.32 12.18 23.48
C LEU A 292 19.95 11.94 24.95
N VAL A 293 19.11 10.93 25.23
CA VAL A 293 18.72 10.55 26.60
C VAL A 293 19.89 9.95 27.40
N LEU A 294 20.69 9.08 26.78
CA LEU A 294 21.71 8.30 27.48
C LEU A 294 23.05 9.03 27.61
N GLN A 295 23.47 9.76 26.57
CA GLN A 295 24.78 10.38 26.44
C GLN A 295 24.71 11.67 25.61
N PRO A 296 24.35 12.81 26.22
CA PRO A 296 24.26 14.09 25.49
C PRO A 296 25.61 14.64 25.03
N GLU A 297 26.74 14.15 25.57
CA GLU A 297 28.09 14.63 25.25
C GLU A 297 28.79 13.81 24.15
N LEU A 298 28.04 13.03 23.36
CA LEU A 298 28.65 12.27 22.26
C LEU A 298 29.16 13.20 21.16
N GLU A 299 30.34 12.89 20.62
CA GLU A 299 30.85 13.54 19.42
C GLU A 299 29.87 13.38 18.26
N SER A 300 29.66 14.47 17.52
CA SER A 300 28.69 14.57 16.42
C SER A 300 28.78 13.38 15.45
N ASP A 301 29.99 13.00 15.05
CA ASP A 301 30.23 11.92 14.08
C ASP A 301 29.77 10.55 14.59
N THR A 302 29.93 10.30 15.90
CA THR A 302 29.49 9.04 16.52
C THR A 302 27.97 8.99 16.60
N VAL A 303 27.30 10.09 16.95
CA VAL A 303 25.83 10.18 16.97
C VAL A 303 25.26 9.88 15.59
N VAL A 304 25.84 10.50 14.58
CA VAL A 304 25.41 10.40 13.19
C VAL A 304 25.62 8.98 12.63
N GLY A 305 26.75 8.34 12.92
CA GLY A 305 26.98 6.94 12.57
C GLY A 305 26.00 5.98 13.26
N LEU A 306 25.67 6.22 14.52
CA LEU A 306 24.70 5.40 15.27
C LEU A 306 23.26 5.61 14.78
N LEU A 307 22.91 6.83 14.34
CA LEU A 307 21.62 7.12 13.70
C LEU A 307 21.44 6.31 12.42
N ALA A 308 22.45 6.28 11.55
CA ALA A 308 22.44 5.49 10.33
C ALA A 308 22.33 3.99 10.65
N ALA A 309 23.12 3.51 11.62
CA ALA A 309 23.03 2.13 12.09
C ALA A 309 21.63 1.79 12.66
N GLY A 310 21.01 2.72 13.38
CA GLY A 310 19.65 2.58 13.90
C GLY A 310 18.62 2.44 12.78
N LEU A 311 18.71 3.27 11.75
CA LEU A 311 17.86 3.20 10.56
C LEU A 311 18.00 1.83 9.87
N ASP A 312 19.24 1.40 9.60
CA ASP A 312 19.52 0.13 8.92
C ASP A 312 19.09 -1.09 9.73
N LEU A 313 19.38 -1.10 11.03
CA LEU A 313 18.94 -2.15 11.95
C LEU A 313 17.41 -2.20 12.01
N GLY A 314 16.76 -1.03 12.06
CA GLY A 314 15.30 -0.93 12.02
C GLY A 314 14.71 -1.55 10.74
N VAL A 315 15.26 -1.23 9.57
CA VAL A 315 14.84 -1.84 8.30
C VAL A 315 15.07 -3.35 8.31
N GLY A 316 16.25 -3.81 8.75
CA GLY A 316 16.57 -5.24 8.84
C GLY A 316 15.63 -6.01 9.77
N VAL A 317 15.34 -5.46 10.96
CA VAL A 317 14.38 -6.02 11.92
C VAL A 317 12.98 -6.01 11.32
N GLY A 318 12.56 -4.94 10.65
CA GLY A 318 11.26 -4.85 9.99
C GLY A 318 11.11 -5.83 8.83
N MET A 319 12.17 -6.06 8.05
CA MET A 319 12.19 -7.11 7.02
C MET A 319 12.10 -8.51 7.63
N TYR A 320 12.78 -8.76 8.75
CA TYR A 320 12.77 -10.07 9.42
C TYR A 320 11.42 -10.36 10.08
N THR A 321 10.95 -9.46 10.94
CA THR A 321 9.68 -9.58 11.69
C THR A 321 8.45 -9.38 10.80
N GLY A 322 8.59 -8.60 9.73
CA GLY A 322 7.55 -8.35 8.73
C GLY A 322 7.16 -9.60 7.95
N ARG A 323 8.02 -10.63 7.85
CA ARG A 323 7.70 -11.86 7.09
C ARG A 323 6.42 -12.56 7.56
N SER A 324 6.14 -12.52 8.86
CA SER A 324 4.91 -13.07 9.47
C SER A 324 3.76 -12.07 9.53
N LEU A 325 3.95 -10.84 9.06
CA LEU A 325 2.96 -9.77 9.14
C LEU A 325 1.88 -9.98 8.08
N THR A 326 0.65 -10.27 8.52
CA THR A 326 -0.53 -10.46 7.68
C THR A 326 -1.35 -9.18 7.51
N TRP A 327 -0.83 -8.04 7.95
CA TRP A 327 -1.55 -6.78 7.96
C TRP A 327 -1.90 -6.34 6.55
N SER A 328 -3.09 -5.73 6.39
CA SER A 328 -3.42 -5.02 5.17
C SER A 328 -2.64 -3.71 5.07
N SER A 329 -2.43 -3.23 3.83
CA SER A 329 -1.82 -1.93 3.58
C SER A 329 -2.52 -0.79 4.33
N SER A 330 -3.86 -0.82 4.40
CA SER A 330 -4.66 0.16 5.14
C SER A 330 -4.38 0.15 6.65
N ARG A 331 -4.26 -1.03 7.27
CA ARG A 331 -3.90 -1.15 8.68
C ARG A 331 -2.56 -0.47 8.94
N LEU A 332 -1.57 -0.76 8.12
CA LEU A 332 -0.25 -0.19 8.30
C LEU A 332 -0.24 1.33 8.11
N THR A 333 -1.00 1.87 7.16
CA THR A 333 -1.16 3.33 7.00
C THR A 333 -1.63 4.00 8.30
N TYR A 334 -2.61 3.41 8.99
CA TYR A 334 -3.05 3.92 10.30
C TYR A 334 -2.00 3.77 11.38
N VAL A 335 -1.21 2.70 11.38
CA VAL A 335 -0.11 2.50 12.32
C VAL A 335 0.98 3.56 12.13
N SER A 336 1.42 3.79 10.89
CA SER A 336 2.39 4.84 10.57
C SER A 336 1.87 6.23 10.92
N LEU A 337 0.59 6.50 10.66
CA LEU A 337 -0.03 7.76 11.04
C LEU A 337 -0.11 7.92 12.57
N GLY A 338 -0.42 6.84 13.30
CA GLY A 338 -0.45 6.83 14.76
C GLY A 338 0.92 7.14 15.36
N GLU A 339 1.97 6.51 14.84
CA GLU A 339 3.36 6.81 15.22
C GLU A 339 3.71 8.28 15.00
N PHE A 340 3.43 8.79 13.79
CA PHE A 340 3.70 10.17 13.43
C PHE A 340 2.95 11.17 14.34
N LEU A 341 1.65 10.98 14.52
CA LEU A 341 0.82 11.85 15.37
C LEU A 341 1.19 11.74 16.85
N GLY A 342 1.59 10.54 17.31
CA GLY A 342 2.09 10.32 18.66
C GLY A 342 3.38 11.09 18.93
N GLY A 343 4.35 11.00 18.02
CA GLY A 343 5.59 11.77 18.08
C GLY A 343 5.35 13.28 18.03
N LEU A 344 4.48 13.75 17.13
CA LEU A 344 4.13 15.18 17.00
C LEU A 344 3.45 15.71 18.26
N THR A 345 2.46 15.00 18.78
CA THR A 345 1.72 15.41 19.98
C THR A 345 2.63 15.42 21.21
N ALA A 346 3.51 14.43 21.34
CA ALA A 346 4.51 14.40 22.39
C ALA A 346 5.56 15.49 22.21
N GLY A 347 5.96 15.85 20.99
CA GLY A 347 6.83 17.00 20.72
C GLY A 347 6.18 18.33 21.11
N ALA A 348 4.90 18.52 20.80
CA ALA A 348 4.16 19.69 21.25
C ALA A 348 4.08 19.74 22.80
N LEU A 349 3.83 18.60 23.44
CA LEU A 349 3.85 18.50 24.91
C LEU A 349 5.24 18.79 25.48
N ALA A 350 6.29 18.27 24.86
CA ALA A 350 7.67 18.47 25.25
C ALA A 350 8.03 19.96 25.22
N VAL A 351 7.60 20.71 24.19
CA VAL A 351 7.79 22.16 24.12
C VAL A 351 7.03 22.90 25.23
N VAL A 352 5.83 22.45 25.59
CA VAL A 352 5.02 23.08 26.65
C VAL A 352 5.59 22.79 28.04
N VAL A 353 6.18 21.62 28.25
CA VAL A 353 6.74 21.18 29.54
C VAL A 353 8.20 21.62 29.70
N ALA A 354 8.90 21.92 28.61
CA ALA A 354 10.28 22.39 28.65
C ALA A 354 10.34 23.85 29.15
N ASP A 355 10.69 24.01 30.42
CA ASP A 355 11.23 25.26 30.97
C ASP A 355 12.71 25.42 30.61
N ALA A 356 13.25 26.64 30.82
CA ALA A 356 14.66 26.99 30.53
C ALA A 356 15.70 26.09 31.21
N ASP A 357 15.34 25.46 32.34
CA ASP A 357 16.21 24.55 33.10
C ASP A 357 15.94 23.06 32.78
N THR A 358 15.09 22.75 31.80
CA THR A 358 14.72 21.37 31.48
C THR A 358 15.84 20.70 30.70
N ASP A 359 16.36 19.61 31.26
CA ASP A 359 17.33 18.73 30.62
C ASP A 359 16.80 18.25 29.26
N GLU A 360 17.58 18.44 28.18
CA GLU A 360 17.29 18.05 26.79
C GLU A 360 16.93 16.57 26.63
N ARG A 361 17.33 15.73 27.59
CA ARG A 361 16.91 14.32 27.68
C ARG A 361 15.40 14.17 27.84
N THR A 362 14.77 15.07 28.58
CA THR A 362 13.34 15.01 28.89
C THR A 362 12.47 15.18 27.64
N PRO A 363 12.61 16.24 26.82
CA PRO A 363 11.84 16.38 25.58
C PRO A 363 12.13 15.25 24.59
N ALA A 364 13.39 14.80 24.46
CA ALA A 364 13.75 13.67 23.61
C ALA A 364 13.05 12.37 24.04
N ALA A 365 13.04 12.06 25.33
CA ALA A 365 12.35 10.90 25.89
C ALA A 365 10.83 10.99 25.68
N ILE A 366 10.23 12.16 25.88
CA ILE A 366 8.79 12.39 25.66
C ILE A 366 8.43 12.13 24.20
N VAL A 367 9.16 12.71 23.23
CA VAL A 367 8.92 12.51 21.79
C VAL A 367 9.05 11.04 21.42
N LEU A 368 10.11 10.36 21.88
CA LEU A 368 10.34 8.94 21.59
C LEU A 368 9.22 8.06 22.17
N ALA A 369 8.82 8.32 23.41
CA ALA A 369 7.70 7.62 24.05
C ALA A 369 6.38 7.89 23.31
N GLY A 370 6.17 9.11 22.83
CA GLY A 370 5.03 9.48 22.00
C GLY A 370 4.96 8.72 20.68
N ALA A 371 6.09 8.62 19.96
CA ALA A 371 6.16 7.90 18.70
C ALA A 371 5.84 6.40 18.89
N TRP A 372 6.53 5.73 19.81
CA TRP A 372 6.28 4.32 20.12
C TRP A 372 4.88 4.07 20.71
N GLY A 373 4.41 4.98 21.55
CA GLY A 373 3.05 4.93 22.12
C GLY A 373 1.98 5.06 21.04
N GLY A 374 2.16 6.00 20.10
CA GLY A 374 1.30 6.18 18.94
C GLY A 374 1.28 4.96 18.01
N PHE A 375 2.47 4.40 17.73
CA PHE A 375 2.61 3.14 16.98
C PHE A 375 1.85 2.00 17.66
N ALA A 376 2.11 1.76 18.94
CA ALA A 376 1.53 0.66 19.70
C ALA A 376 0.01 0.80 19.84
N LEU A 377 -0.47 2.02 20.12
CA LEU A 377 -1.90 2.33 20.23
C LEU A 377 -2.60 2.10 18.89
N ALA A 378 -2.07 2.64 17.79
CA ALA A 378 -2.67 2.44 16.48
C ALA A 378 -2.62 0.96 16.05
N ALA A 379 -1.54 0.25 16.34
CA ALA A 379 -1.43 -1.19 16.07
C ALA A 379 -2.46 -2.00 16.86
N HIS A 380 -2.77 -1.58 18.10
CA HIS A 380 -3.79 -2.19 18.94
C HIS A 380 -5.21 -1.87 18.44
N LEU A 381 -5.52 -0.60 18.16
CA LEU A 381 -6.85 -0.17 17.69
C LEU A 381 -7.19 -0.77 16.32
N THR A 382 -6.19 -1.07 15.51
CA THR A 382 -6.36 -1.67 14.18
C THR A 382 -6.21 -3.20 14.17
N ARG A 383 -6.11 -3.86 15.34
CA ARG A 383 -5.84 -5.31 15.43
C ARG A 383 -6.88 -6.18 14.72
N ASP A 384 -8.12 -5.71 14.69
CA ASP A 384 -9.27 -6.42 14.11
C ASP A 384 -9.52 -6.03 12.64
N MET A 385 -8.68 -5.16 12.05
CA MET A 385 -8.78 -4.86 10.62
C MET A 385 -8.45 -6.09 9.78
N ALA A 386 -9.23 -6.28 8.71
CA ALA A 386 -9.03 -7.40 7.80
C ALA A 386 -7.58 -7.50 7.29
N THR A 387 -7.08 -8.73 7.23
CA THR A 387 -5.77 -9.05 6.68
C THR A 387 -5.70 -8.71 5.19
N ASP A 388 -4.47 -8.63 4.67
CA ASP A 388 -4.26 -8.50 3.22
C ASP A 388 -5.00 -9.63 2.48
N ALA A 389 -5.59 -9.32 1.33
CA ALA A 389 -6.33 -10.29 0.53
C ALA A 389 -5.47 -11.51 0.15
N ARG A 390 -4.14 -11.36 0.02
CA ARG A 390 -3.21 -12.48 -0.20
C ARG A 390 -3.15 -13.48 0.96
N TYR A 391 -3.47 -13.04 2.19
CA TYR A 391 -3.45 -13.86 3.41
C TYR A 391 -4.86 -14.19 3.93
N ARG A 392 -5.91 -13.66 3.30
CA ARG A 392 -7.25 -14.16 3.54
C ARG A 392 -7.33 -15.53 2.89
N THR A 393 -7.44 -16.58 3.70
CA THR A 393 -8.15 -17.77 3.24
C THR A 393 -9.49 -17.28 2.70
N ALA A 394 -9.76 -17.50 1.41
CA ALA A 394 -11.05 -17.19 0.85
C ALA A 394 -12.09 -17.80 1.80
N PRO A 395 -13.04 -17.01 2.34
CA PRO A 395 -14.09 -17.61 3.14
C PRO A 395 -14.72 -18.68 2.25
N ILE A 396 -14.76 -19.92 2.74
CA ILE A 396 -15.45 -21.01 2.06
C ILE A 396 -16.89 -20.56 1.96
N SER A 397 -17.28 -19.96 0.83
CA SER A 397 -18.58 -19.36 0.67
C SER A 397 -19.50 -20.43 0.10
N ALA A 398 -19.86 -21.40 0.92
CA ALA A 398 -20.83 -22.41 0.51
C ALA A 398 -22.23 -21.79 0.53
N SER A 399 -22.72 -21.37 -0.63
CA SER A 399 -24.12 -21.02 -0.81
C SER A 399 -24.91 -22.31 -1.02
N VAL A 400 -26.02 -22.43 -0.29
CA VAL A 400 -26.96 -23.51 -0.49
C VAL A 400 -27.88 -23.15 -1.65
N VAL A 401 -27.73 -23.86 -2.76
CA VAL A 401 -28.56 -23.66 -3.96
C VAL A 401 -29.55 -24.82 -4.04
N PRO A 402 -30.87 -24.57 -4.06
CA PRO A 402 -31.83 -25.64 -4.33
C PRO A 402 -31.54 -26.20 -5.73
N ILE A 403 -31.33 -27.52 -5.83
CA ILE A 403 -31.14 -28.20 -7.10
C ILE A 403 -32.37 -29.04 -7.40
N VAL A 404 -32.86 -28.96 -8.63
CA VAL A 404 -33.83 -29.92 -9.15
C VAL A 404 -33.07 -30.84 -10.08
N THR A 405 -33.05 -32.13 -9.77
CA THR A 405 -32.44 -33.15 -10.63
C THR A 405 -33.39 -33.52 -11.77
N ASP A 406 -32.84 -33.96 -12.90
CA ASP A 406 -33.59 -34.32 -14.12
C ASP A 406 -34.71 -35.36 -13.91
N GLY A 407 -34.69 -36.12 -12.81
CA GLY A 407 -35.75 -37.05 -12.42
C GLY A 407 -36.87 -36.46 -11.55
N GLY A 408 -36.94 -35.13 -11.38
CA GLY A 408 -37.88 -34.45 -10.49
C GLY A 408 -37.52 -34.52 -9.00
N GLY A 409 -36.36 -35.08 -8.66
CA GLY A 409 -35.85 -35.11 -7.30
C GLY A 409 -35.40 -33.71 -6.86
N ARG A 410 -35.97 -33.20 -5.78
CA ARG A 410 -35.57 -31.93 -5.15
C ARG A 410 -34.43 -32.19 -4.17
N GLY A 411 -33.32 -31.51 -4.35
CA GLY A 411 -32.12 -31.62 -3.52
C GLY A 411 -31.58 -30.27 -3.09
N ILE A 412 -30.59 -30.32 -2.21
CA ILE A 412 -29.86 -29.15 -1.70
C ILE A 412 -28.42 -29.26 -2.18
N GLY A 413 -27.99 -28.31 -3.00
CA GLY A 413 -26.63 -28.21 -3.52
C GLY A 413 -25.80 -27.24 -2.72
N LEU A 414 -24.53 -27.55 -2.56
CA LEU A 414 -23.53 -26.64 -2.00
C LEU A 414 -22.71 -26.10 -3.16
N ALA A 415 -22.86 -24.81 -3.47
CA ALA A 415 -22.04 -24.11 -4.46
C ALA A 415 -21.20 -23.06 -3.73
N GLY A 416 -19.88 -23.09 -3.88
CA GLY A 416 -19.01 -22.13 -3.23
C GLY A 416 -17.60 -22.07 -3.81
N ALA A 417 -16.87 -21.00 -3.46
CA ALA A 417 -15.43 -20.99 -3.56
C ALA A 417 -14.89 -21.78 -2.37
N PHE A 418 -14.30 -22.96 -2.64
CA PHE A 418 -13.72 -23.85 -1.64
C PHE A 418 -12.22 -23.67 -1.56
#